data_AF-A0A6I5HBZ6-F1
#
_entry.id   AF-A0A6I5HBZ6-F1
#
_cell.length_a   1.000
_cell.length_b   1.000
_cell.length_c   1.000
_cell.angle_alpha   90.00
_cell.angle_beta   90.00
_cell.angle_gamma   90.00
#
_symmetry.space_group_name_H-M   'P 1'
#
loop_
_entity.id
_entity.type
_entity.pdbx_description
1 polymer ?
#
loop_
_entity_poly.entity_id
_entity_poly.type
_entity_poly.pdbx_seq_one_letter_code
_entity_poly.pdbx_strand_id
1 'polypeptide(L)'
;MKLKSLGTALTTAALIGTAFTGAVATAGTASAASLPHDCSKAIVNVKAKETVNVRTSPKTSATAVGIWGKGRKGGICNDGKAYKGGSYKACGKSSNLWYYGGDKKDGWVPKTCINW
;
A
#
# COMPACT_ATOMS: atom_id res chain seq x y z
N MET A 1 -17.23 54.32 16.29
CA MET A 1 -17.21 55.60 15.54
C MET A 1 -16.48 55.37 14.23
N LYS A 2 -17.02 55.95 13.14
CA LYS A 2 -16.63 55.79 11.73
C LYS A 2 -15.35 56.54 11.35
N LEU A 3 -14.51 55.96 10.48
CA LEU A 3 -13.79 56.64 9.38
C LEU A 3 -13.69 55.64 8.20
N LYS A 4 -14.40 55.83 7.07
CA LYS A 4 -14.11 56.68 5.87
C LYS A 4 -12.81 56.23 5.17
N SER A 5 -12.87 55.39 4.13
CA SER A 5 -13.10 55.66 2.68
C SER A 5 -11.90 56.33 1.99
N LEU A 6 -11.51 55.76 0.82
CA LEU A 6 -10.68 56.24 -0.33
C LEU A 6 -9.86 55.02 -0.81
N GLY A 7 -9.85 54.56 -2.05
CA GLY A 7 -10.38 55.03 -3.30
C GLY A 7 -10.21 53.95 -4.38
N THR A 8 -10.94 54.13 -5.47
CA THR A 8 -11.13 53.30 -6.65
C THR A 8 -9.84 53.07 -7.46
N ALA A 9 -9.63 51.84 -7.96
CA ALA A 9 -8.96 51.60 -9.25
C ALA A 9 -9.25 50.17 -9.75
N LEU A 10 -10.23 50.05 -10.65
CA LEU A 10 -10.38 48.92 -11.57
C LEU A 10 -9.35 49.10 -12.69
N THR A 11 -8.44 48.14 -12.84
CA THR A 11 -7.68 47.97 -14.09
C THR A 11 -7.42 46.49 -14.31
N THR A 12 -8.16 45.95 -15.28
CA THR A 12 -7.91 44.67 -15.96
C THR A 12 -6.64 44.75 -16.79
N ALA A 13 -5.73 43.79 -16.61
CA ALA A 13 -4.70 43.41 -17.59
C ALA A 13 -4.36 41.93 -17.33
N ALA A 14 -4.90 41.02 -18.14
CA ALA A 14 -4.27 40.47 -19.33
C ALA A 14 -3.33 39.28 -19.00
N LEU A 15 -3.79 38.09 -19.39
CA LEU A 15 -3.01 36.85 -19.40
C LEU A 15 -1.71 37.07 -20.18
N ILE A 16 -0.57 36.81 -19.55
CA ILE A 16 0.66 36.50 -20.27
C ILE A 16 1.30 35.30 -19.58
N GLY A 17 1.35 34.20 -20.32
CA GLY A 17 1.95 32.95 -19.88
C GLY A 17 3.44 33.11 -19.67
N THR A 18 3.87 32.91 -18.44
CA THR A 18 5.23 32.48 -18.14
C THR A 18 5.26 30.97 -18.28
N ALA A 19 5.82 30.51 -19.40
CA ALA A 19 6.20 29.13 -19.60
C ALA A 19 7.14 28.73 -18.45
N PHE A 20 6.57 28.05 -17.45
CA PHE A 20 7.34 27.33 -16.46
C PHE A 20 8.01 26.19 -17.22
N THR A 21 9.28 26.35 -17.59
CA THR A 21 10.15 25.23 -17.98
C THR A 21 10.38 24.37 -16.73
N GLY A 22 9.32 23.70 -16.30
CA GLY A 22 9.37 22.60 -15.36
C GLY A 22 10.04 21.46 -16.09
N ALA A 23 11.33 21.28 -15.84
CA ALA A 23 12.00 20.01 -16.11
C ALA A 23 11.20 18.93 -15.38
N VAL A 24 10.33 18.25 -16.10
CA VAL A 24 9.68 17.03 -15.64
C VAL A 24 10.79 16.00 -15.50
N ALA A 25 11.34 15.88 -14.30
CA ALA A 25 12.14 14.75 -13.92
C ALA A 25 11.25 13.52 -14.09
N THR A 26 11.38 12.85 -15.24
CA THR A 26 10.81 11.53 -15.45
C THR A 26 11.53 10.59 -14.50
N ALA A 27 11.01 10.49 -13.28
CA ALA A 27 11.44 9.49 -12.32
C ALA A 27 11.19 8.14 -12.99
N GLY A 28 12.27 7.51 -13.46
CA GLY A 28 12.24 6.18 -14.02
C GLY A 28 11.48 5.29 -13.04
N THR A 29 10.30 4.84 -13.45
CA THR A 29 9.53 3.89 -12.66
C THR A 29 10.33 2.60 -12.71
N ALA A 30 11.11 2.34 -11.65
CA ALA A 30 11.79 1.07 -11.49
C ALA A 30 10.70 -0.01 -11.55
N SER A 31 10.72 -0.83 -12.61
CA SER A 31 9.86 -2.00 -12.71
C SER A 31 10.21 -2.90 -11.53
N ALA A 32 9.36 -2.86 -10.50
CA ALA A 32 9.48 -3.75 -9.37
C ALA A 32 9.37 -5.17 -9.93
N ALA A 33 10.38 -6.01 -9.66
CA ALA A 33 10.34 -7.42 -10.00
C ALA A 33 9.00 -8.00 -9.52
N SER A 34 8.25 -8.62 -10.44
CA SER A 34 6.98 -9.25 -10.10
C SER A 34 7.27 -10.37 -9.12
N LEU A 35 6.82 -10.19 -7.88
CA LEU A 35 6.96 -11.21 -6.86
C LEU A 35 6.08 -12.42 -7.21
N PRO A 36 6.51 -13.64 -6.85
CA PRO A 36 5.81 -14.84 -7.23
C PRO A 36 4.44 -14.93 -6.54
N HIS A 37 3.42 -15.15 -7.35
CA HIS A 37 2.03 -15.37 -6.93
C HIS A 37 1.62 -16.85 -7.00
N ASP A 38 2.59 -17.75 -7.21
CA ASP A 38 2.32 -19.18 -7.36
C ASP A 38 1.95 -19.83 -6.02
N CYS A 39 0.83 -20.55 -6.03
CA CYS A 39 0.32 -21.30 -4.87
C CYS A 39 0.38 -22.81 -5.09
N SER A 40 1.17 -23.30 -6.05
CA SER A 40 1.34 -24.74 -6.31
C SER A 40 1.93 -25.47 -5.10
N LYS A 41 2.67 -24.75 -4.25
CA LYS A 41 3.16 -25.21 -2.95
C LYS A 41 2.57 -24.35 -1.83
N ALA A 42 1.31 -24.61 -1.49
CA ALA A 42 0.63 -23.90 -0.41
C ALA A 42 0.68 -24.70 0.91
N ILE A 43 1.12 -24.04 1.98
CA ILE A 43 0.96 -24.50 3.36
C ILE A 43 -0.46 -24.15 3.79
N VAL A 44 -1.28 -25.16 4.04
CA VAL A 44 -2.69 -25.01 4.46
C VAL A 44 -2.84 -25.04 5.98
N ASN A 45 -4.04 -24.70 6.49
CA ASN A 45 -4.38 -24.66 7.92
C ASN A 45 -3.60 -23.63 8.75
N VAL A 46 -2.97 -22.66 8.07
CA VAL A 46 -2.28 -21.55 8.71
C VAL A 46 -3.31 -20.61 9.34
N LYS A 47 -3.05 -20.08 10.54
CA LYS A 47 -4.00 -19.19 11.24
C LYS A 47 -3.47 -17.77 11.34
N ALA A 48 -4.34 -16.79 11.12
CA ALA A 48 -4.02 -15.40 11.40
C ALA A 48 -4.09 -15.11 12.91
N LYS A 49 -3.07 -14.43 13.45
CA LYS A 49 -3.02 -14.00 14.88
C LYS A 49 -4.05 -12.93 15.19
N GLU A 50 -4.30 -12.06 14.22
CA GLU A 50 -5.25 -10.97 14.27
C GLU A 50 -5.96 -10.87 12.92
N THR A 51 -6.98 -10.03 12.83
CA THR A 51 -7.63 -9.76 11.55
C THR A 51 -6.71 -8.88 10.69
N VAL A 52 -6.35 -9.36 9.50
CA VAL A 52 -5.37 -8.70 8.61
C VAL A 52 -5.99 -8.48 7.24
N ASN A 53 -5.63 -7.35 6.61
CA ASN A 53 -6.02 -7.09 5.23
C ASN A 53 -5.08 -7.82 4.27
N VAL A 54 -5.68 -8.56 3.34
CA VAL A 54 -4.99 -9.19 2.21
C VAL A 54 -4.89 -8.15 1.10
N ARG A 55 -3.68 -7.86 0.62
CA ARG A 55 -3.41 -6.73 -0.29
C ARG A 55 -2.88 -7.16 -1.66
N THR A 56 -3.02 -6.30 -2.67
CA THR A 56 -2.50 -6.56 -4.04
C THR A 56 -0.98 -6.56 -4.13
N SER A 57 -0.28 -5.89 -3.20
CA SER A 57 1.18 -5.80 -3.17
C SER A 57 1.69 -5.83 -1.72
N PRO A 58 2.95 -6.21 -1.46
CA PRO A 58 3.50 -6.31 -0.11
C PRO A 58 3.83 -4.95 0.49
N LYS A 59 2.83 -4.09 0.66
CA LYS A 59 2.94 -2.77 1.29
C LYS A 59 1.59 -2.39 1.88
N THR A 60 1.60 -1.64 2.98
CA THR A 60 0.38 -1.20 3.68
C THR A 60 -0.46 -0.19 2.90
N SER A 61 0.14 0.51 1.93
CA SER A 61 -0.56 1.42 1.02
C SER A 61 -1.20 0.74 -0.18
N ALA A 62 -0.97 -0.57 -0.39
CA ALA A 62 -1.59 -1.30 -1.49
C ALA A 62 -3.07 -1.58 -1.21
N THR A 63 -3.88 -1.65 -2.26
CA THR A 63 -5.31 -1.94 -2.20
C THR A 63 -5.57 -3.24 -1.45
N ALA A 64 -6.49 -3.21 -0.49
CA ALA A 64 -6.98 -4.42 0.18
C ALA A 64 -7.99 -5.13 -0.73
N VAL A 65 -7.73 -6.39 -1.04
CA VAL A 65 -8.59 -7.26 -1.87
C VAL A 65 -9.39 -8.26 -1.03
N GLY A 66 -9.05 -8.38 0.25
CA GLY A 66 -9.72 -9.31 1.16
C GLY A 66 -9.29 -9.08 2.60
N ILE A 67 -9.89 -9.88 3.49
CA ILE A 67 -9.62 -9.86 4.92
C ILE A 67 -9.42 -11.30 5.38
N TRP A 68 -8.27 -11.56 5.99
CA TRP A 68 -8.01 -12.80 6.71
C TRP A 68 -8.37 -12.60 8.18
N GLY A 69 -9.48 -13.22 8.61
CA GLY A 69 -9.99 -13.04 9.96
C GLY A 69 -9.12 -13.72 11.03
N LYS A 70 -9.04 -13.13 12.22
CA LYS A 70 -8.36 -13.73 13.38
C LYS A 70 -8.82 -15.17 13.62
N GLY A 71 -7.86 -16.09 13.78
CA GLY A 71 -8.12 -17.50 14.03
C GLY A 71 -8.69 -18.29 12.84
N ARG A 72 -9.06 -17.62 11.73
CA ARG A 72 -9.49 -18.31 10.51
C ARG A 72 -8.31 -19.02 9.88
N LYS A 73 -8.56 -20.25 9.43
CA LYS A 73 -7.61 -21.05 8.68
C LYS A 73 -7.56 -20.56 7.23
N GLY A 74 -6.35 -20.42 6.71
CA GLY A 74 -6.07 -20.11 5.32
C GLY A 74 -4.82 -20.82 4.84
N GLY A 75 -4.30 -20.39 3.69
CA GLY A 75 -3.09 -20.91 3.08
C GLY A 75 -2.01 -19.84 2.95
N ILE A 76 -0.74 -20.23 3.10
CA ILE A 76 0.40 -19.44 2.61
C ILE A 76 1.03 -20.17 1.43
N CYS A 77 1.18 -19.45 0.33
CA CYS A 77 1.78 -19.93 -0.91
C CYS A 77 3.32 -19.90 -0.85
N ASN A 78 3.96 -20.44 -1.89
CA ASN A 78 5.43 -20.49 -2.03
C ASN A 78 6.16 -21.14 -0.83
N ASP A 79 5.66 -22.26 -0.31
CA ASP A 79 6.28 -23.00 0.81
C ASP A 79 6.50 -22.15 2.07
N GLY A 80 5.66 -21.13 2.30
CA GLY A 80 5.85 -20.25 3.44
C GLY A 80 7.03 -19.29 3.31
N LYS A 81 7.50 -19.01 2.09
CA LYS A 81 8.55 -18.01 1.84
C LYS A 81 8.02 -16.60 2.07
N ALA A 82 8.79 -15.82 2.83
CA ALA A 82 8.51 -14.41 3.06
C ALA A 82 9.30 -13.55 2.07
N TYR A 83 8.66 -12.51 1.55
CA TYR A 83 9.24 -11.59 0.58
C TYR A 83 9.42 -10.21 1.19
N LYS A 84 10.49 -9.52 0.80
CA LYS A 84 10.72 -8.13 1.22
C LYS A 84 9.77 -7.21 0.46
N GLY A 85 9.16 -6.27 1.18
CA GLY A 85 8.27 -5.26 0.64
C GLY A 85 8.32 -3.98 1.47
N GLY A 86 7.23 -3.23 1.45
CA GLY A 86 7.05 -2.03 2.27
C GLY A 86 7.06 -2.36 3.76
N SER A 87 7.68 -1.49 4.55
CA SER A 87 7.70 -1.61 6.01
C SER A 87 6.32 -1.42 6.62
N TYR A 88 6.05 -2.10 7.72
CA TYR A 88 4.79 -2.02 8.45
C TYR A 88 5.00 -2.23 9.94
N LYS A 89 4.00 -1.81 10.72
CA LYS A 89 3.81 -2.17 12.14
C LYS A 89 2.44 -2.80 12.28
N ALA A 90 2.39 -4.12 12.43
CA ALA A 90 1.15 -4.90 12.48
C ALA A 90 1.30 -6.09 13.44
N CYS A 91 0.23 -6.45 14.14
CA CYS A 91 0.22 -7.55 15.11
C CYS A 91 1.32 -7.43 16.17
N GLY A 92 1.44 -6.22 16.72
CA GLY A 92 2.38 -5.88 17.79
C GLY A 92 3.85 -5.77 17.40
N LYS A 93 4.23 -6.03 16.12
CA LYS A 93 5.63 -6.02 15.68
C LYS A 93 5.82 -5.22 14.39
N SER A 94 7.03 -4.67 14.22
CA SER A 94 7.44 -4.02 12.98
C SER A 94 8.27 -4.97 12.13
N SER A 95 8.03 -4.98 10.81
CA SER A 95 8.81 -5.76 9.85
C SER A 95 8.60 -5.21 8.43
N ASN A 96 9.36 -5.72 7.47
CA ASN A 96 9.22 -5.47 6.03
C ASN A 96 9.01 -6.78 5.24
N LEU A 97 8.72 -7.88 5.94
CA LEU A 97 8.53 -9.20 5.35
C LEU A 97 7.05 -9.52 5.19
N TRP A 98 6.67 -10.02 4.03
CA TRP A 98 5.28 -10.31 3.67
C TRP A 98 5.15 -11.76 3.20
N TYR A 99 4.03 -12.39 3.54
CA TYR A 99 3.64 -13.66 2.96
C TYR A 99 2.64 -13.43 1.84
N TYR A 100 2.63 -14.33 0.87
CA TYR A 100 1.58 -14.40 -0.14
C TYR A 100 0.62 -15.53 0.22
N GLY A 101 -0.67 -15.23 0.34
CA GLY A 101 -1.71 -16.19 0.72
C GLY A 101 -2.93 -15.52 1.32
N GLY A 102 -3.89 -16.32 1.76
CA GLY A 102 -5.15 -15.84 2.32
C GLY A 102 -6.10 -16.97 2.69
N ASP A 103 -7.35 -16.60 2.99
CA ASP A 103 -8.41 -17.59 3.27
C ASP A 103 -9.36 -17.81 2.10
N LYS A 104 -10.05 -16.76 1.64
CA LYS A 104 -10.98 -16.78 0.50
C LYS A 104 -10.36 -16.18 -0.75
N LYS A 105 -9.35 -15.32 -0.57
CA LYS A 105 -8.63 -14.59 -1.61
C LYS A 105 -7.18 -14.52 -1.21
N ASP A 106 -6.30 -14.91 -2.12
CA ASP A 106 -4.87 -14.82 -1.92
C ASP A 106 -4.35 -13.42 -2.24
N GLY A 107 -3.35 -13.01 -1.47
CA GLY A 107 -2.68 -11.74 -1.66
C GLY A 107 -1.58 -11.57 -0.64
N TRP A 108 -1.11 -10.34 -0.47
CA TRP A 108 -0.01 -10.03 0.42
C TRP A 108 -0.50 -9.74 1.83
N VAL A 109 0.05 -10.47 2.80
CA VAL A 109 -0.25 -10.31 4.21
C VAL A 109 1.04 -10.10 5.04
N PRO A 110 1.00 -9.30 6.11
CA PRO A 110 2.15 -9.09 6.98
C PRO A 110 2.59 -10.40 7.66
N LYS A 111 3.88 -10.77 7.55
CA LYS A 111 4.45 -11.95 8.21
C LYS A 111 4.17 -11.99 9.72
N THR A 112 4.26 -10.85 10.40
CA THR A 112 4.09 -10.78 11.86
C THR A 112 2.70 -11.20 12.31
N CYS A 113 1.71 -11.14 11.42
CA CYS A 113 0.32 -11.42 11.70
C CYS A 113 -0.11 -12.85 11.46
N ILE A 114 0.79 -13.70 10.95
CA ILE A 114 0.47 -15.09 10.65
C ILE A 114 1.17 -16.02 11.65
N ASN A 115 0.46 -17.04 12.12
CA ASN A 115 0.97 -18.10 12.98
C ASN A 115 0.77 -19.44 12.29
N TRP A 116 1.87 -20.11 12.02
CA TRP A 116 1.90 -21.51 11.59
C TRP A 116 2.93 -22.25 12.42
#